data_AF-A0A0C3LUK0-F1
#
_entry.id   AF-A0A0C3LUK0-F1
#
_cell.length_a   1.000
_cell.length_b   1.000
_cell.length_c   1.000
_cell.angle_alpha   90.00
_cell.angle_beta   90.00
_cell.angle_gamma   90.00
#
_symmetry.space_group_name_H-M   'P 1'
#
loop_
_entity.id
_entity.type
_entity.pdbx_description
1 polymer ?
#
loop_
_entity_poly.entity_id
_entity_poly.type
_entity_poly.pdbx_seq_one_letter_code
_entity_poly.pdbx_strand_id
1 'polypeptide(L)'
;MDDKVRMVYDAFASAVERSRVEFRPWMREHHHHGASDEEEDGKMVMYVDDLWEKIATEVSARGNLSAQTVQEDIIRSVTSSWEFLASECLNGVREVLSQLVTSIVDLHFRCAGDGNQLRMIVQSIADGQLHSQVEMTGRKLADFGALETRNVFTSSHGRLRDSAGAILSHFKDLRRQADHNILEQGALRQSPVPMGRTEVVKASSKSLDHVVPVAGPSHSRESHTMSVPSSFTGQTSSLFSKNVPLSTVATSEDQGRSSDGPGGLRRRLVEQQRQRADSLRNANEAIQVALSSLRSVGFHDLSSPEQLLEKLVEPDPVDEVLEIMANVVAYLDIASLRFVDYITLHIEDYLVNAIGDKINAAVVANLDLSGANIEERCLRWMAA
;
A
#
# COMPACT_ATOMS: atom_id res chain seq x y z
N MET A 1 -1.00 -15.28 24.55
CA MET A 1 -2.26 -14.63 24.11
C MET A 1 -1.94 -13.62 23.04
N ASP A 2 -0.96 -12.77 23.32
CA ASP A 2 -0.48 -11.67 22.47
C ASP A 2 -0.20 -12.08 21.03
N ASP A 3 0.47 -13.21 20.79
CA ASP A 3 0.76 -13.64 19.41
C ASP A 3 -0.49 -13.94 18.57
N LYS A 4 -1.52 -14.58 19.15
CA LYS A 4 -2.75 -14.90 18.41
C LYS A 4 -3.57 -13.65 18.11
N VAL A 5 -3.69 -12.73 19.07
CA VAL A 5 -4.39 -11.45 18.86
C VAL A 5 -3.64 -10.60 17.84
N ARG A 6 -2.31 -10.54 17.94
CA ARG A 6 -1.47 -9.85 16.97
C ARG A 6 -1.65 -10.39 15.55
N MET A 7 -1.73 -11.71 15.37
CA MET A 7 -2.02 -12.29 14.05
C MET A 7 -3.38 -11.85 13.48
N VAL A 8 -4.40 -11.68 14.32
CA VAL A 8 -5.71 -11.14 13.89
C VAL A 8 -5.56 -9.68 13.44
N TYR A 9 -4.82 -8.86 14.19
CA TYR A 9 -4.57 -7.46 13.85
C TYR A 9 -3.74 -7.31 12.57
N ASP A 10 -2.70 -8.13 12.37
CA ASP A 10 -1.88 -8.14 11.16
C ASP A 10 -2.72 -8.54 9.93
N ALA A 11 -3.59 -9.54 10.08
CA ALA A 11 -4.50 -9.96 9.03
C ALA A 11 -5.52 -8.86 8.68
N PHE A 12 -6.06 -8.19 9.70
CA PHE A 12 -6.96 -7.04 9.53
C PHE A 12 -6.26 -5.88 8.81
N ALA A 13 -5.07 -5.48 9.25
CA ALA A 13 -4.28 -4.42 8.60
C ALA A 13 -3.99 -4.75 7.13
N SER A 14 -3.64 -6.01 6.85
CA SER A 14 -3.42 -6.50 5.48
C SER A 14 -4.70 -6.51 4.64
N ALA A 15 -5.86 -6.75 5.23
CA ALA A 15 -7.15 -6.70 4.53
C ALA A 15 -7.56 -5.26 4.19
N VAL A 16 -7.35 -4.32 5.12
CA VAL A 16 -7.57 -2.88 4.87
C VAL A 16 -6.64 -2.40 3.74
N GLU A 17 -5.37 -2.81 3.76
CA GLU A 17 -4.41 -2.45 2.72
C GLU A 17 -4.82 -2.99 1.34
N ARG A 18 -5.29 -4.25 1.26
CA ARG A 18 -5.78 -4.85 0.01
C ARG A 18 -7.05 -4.21 -0.52
N SER A 19 -7.88 -3.59 0.34
CA SER A 19 -9.08 -2.87 -0.09
C SER A 19 -8.79 -1.57 -0.86
N ARG A 20 -7.54 -1.09 -0.85
CA ARG A 20 -7.16 0.18 -1.48
C ARG A 20 -7.18 0.08 -3.00
N VAL A 21 -7.56 1.19 -3.64
CA VAL A 21 -7.52 1.33 -5.09
C VAL A 21 -6.07 1.46 -5.55
N GLU A 22 -5.69 0.63 -6.52
CA GLU A 22 -4.44 0.77 -7.23
C GLU A 22 -4.62 1.68 -8.44
N PHE A 23 -4.13 2.90 -8.31
CA PHE A 23 -4.20 3.89 -9.38
C PHE A 23 -3.06 3.69 -10.39
N ARG A 24 -3.42 3.68 -11.67
CA ARG A 24 -2.48 3.60 -12.80
C ARG A 24 -2.51 4.92 -13.58
N PRO A 25 -1.42 5.72 -13.58
CA PRO A 25 -1.41 7.09 -14.15
C PRO A 25 -1.38 7.15 -15.69
N TRP A 26 -1.79 6.07 -16.37
CA TRP A 26 -1.83 5.94 -17.82
C TRP A 26 -3.18 5.33 -18.25
N MET A 27 -3.50 5.43 -19.54
CA MET A 27 -4.73 4.87 -20.12
C MET A 27 -4.63 3.34 -20.22
N ARG A 28 -5.76 2.64 -20.09
CA ARG A 28 -5.82 1.16 -20.23
C ARG A 28 -5.22 0.64 -21.55
N GLU A 29 -5.45 1.34 -22.66
CA GLU A 29 -4.99 0.92 -24.00
C GLU A 29 -3.46 0.76 -24.08
N HIS A 30 -2.69 1.49 -23.26
CA HIS A 30 -1.23 1.38 -23.23
C HIS A 30 -0.72 0.05 -22.63
N HIS A 31 -1.60 -0.77 -22.04
CA HIS A 31 -1.24 -2.07 -21.43
C HIS A 31 -1.43 -3.30 -22.31
N HIS A 32 -2.00 -3.18 -23.51
CA HIS A 32 -2.42 -4.37 -24.27
C HIS A 32 -1.31 -5.25 -24.86
N HIS A 33 -0.04 -5.06 -24.52
CA HIS A 33 1.06 -5.87 -25.05
C HIS A 33 1.94 -6.49 -23.94
N GLY A 34 1.45 -7.54 -23.29
CA GLY A 34 2.32 -8.64 -22.86
C GLY A 34 2.26 -9.14 -21.42
N ALA A 35 1.49 -8.52 -20.53
CA ALA A 35 1.21 -9.11 -19.21
C ALA A 35 -0.23 -9.61 -19.24
N SER A 36 -0.43 -10.92 -19.06
CA SER A 36 -1.76 -11.45 -18.79
C SER A 36 -2.33 -10.69 -17.60
N ASP A 37 -3.55 -10.21 -17.74
CA ASP A 37 -4.38 -9.65 -16.67
C ASP A 37 -4.66 -10.74 -15.62
N GLU A 38 -3.63 -11.15 -14.89
CA GLU A 38 -3.85 -11.79 -13.61
C GLU A 38 -4.36 -10.65 -12.72
N GLU A 39 -5.69 -10.60 -12.55
CA GLU A 39 -6.40 -9.95 -11.46
C GLU A 39 -5.92 -10.56 -10.12
N GLU A 40 -4.62 -10.48 -9.84
CA GLU A 40 -3.92 -11.46 -9.00
C GLU A 40 -4.22 -11.30 -7.50
N ASP A 41 -5.05 -10.34 -7.09
CA ASP A 41 -5.31 -10.14 -5.65
C ASP A 41 -6.67 -9.49 -5.31
N GLY A 42 -7.64 -9.49 -6.23
CA GLY A 42 -8.96 -8.87 -5.98
C GLY A 42 -8.90 -7.36 -5.66
N LYS A 43 -7.76 -6.72 -5.94
CA LYS A 43 -7.53 -5.30 -5.69
C LYS A 43 -8.18 -4.46 -6.79
N MET A 44 -8.90 -3.43 -6.40
CA MET A 44 -9.55 -2.53 -7.35
C MET A 44 -8.48 -1.71 -8.08
N VAL A 45 -8.31 -1.94 -9.39
CA VAL A 45 -7.40 -1.13 -10.22
C VAL A 45 -8.22 -0.04 -10.91
N MET A 46 -7.73 1.21 -10.89
CA MET A 46 -8.37 2.33 -11.58
C MET A 46 -7.35 3.03 -12.47
N TYR A 47 -7.65 3.07 -13.77
CA TYR A 47 -6.86 3.78 -14.76
C TYR A 47 -7.32 5.23 -14.92
N VAL A 48 -6.55 6.03 -15.66
CA VAL A 48 -6.93 7.41 -15.98
C VAL A 48 -8.27 7.47 -16.70
N ASP A 49 -8.49 6.60 -17.69
CA ASP A 49 -9.69 6.54 -18.51
C ASP A 49 -10.93 6.13 -17.70
N ASP A 50 -10.78 5.21 -16.74
CA ASP A 50 -11.87 4.85 -15.81
C ASP A 50 -12.33 6.05 -14.99
N LEU A 51 -11.38 6.85 -14.52
CA LEU A 51 -11.68 8.03 -13.73
C LEU A 51 -12.30 9.14 -14.59
N TRP A 52 -11.83 9.31 -15.82
CA TRP A 52 -12.45 10.18 -16.83
C TRP A 52 -13.89 9.80 -17.11
N GLU A 53 -14.17 8.52 -17.36
CA GLU A 53 -15.53 8.03 -17.60
C GLU A 53 -16.41 8.25 -16.38
N LYS A 54 -15.89 8.02 -15.17
CA LYS A 54 -16.61 8.29 -13.92
C LYS A 54 -16.92 9.77 -13.75
N ILE A 55 -15.97 10.67 -14.02
CA ILE A 55 -16.18 12.12 -14.00
C ILE A 55 -17.26 12.49 -15.03
N ALA A 56 -17.16 12.01 -16.27
CA ALA A 56 -18.12 12.31 -17.34
C ALA A 56 -19.53 11.82 -17.01
N THR A 57 -19.64 10.62 -16.43
CA THR A 57 -20.91 10.03 -16.00
C THR A 57 -21.55 10.86 -14.89
N GLU A 58 -20.77 11.24 -13.89
CA GLU A 58 -21.26 12.07 -12.79
C GLU A 58 -21.64 13.47 -13.30
N VAL A 59 -20.84 14.11 -14.15
CA VAL A 59 -21.14 15.41 -14.79
C VAL A 59 -22.45 15.34 -15.56
N SER A 60 -22.68 14.26 -16.29
CA SER A 60 -23.94 14.05 -17.01
C SER A 60 -25.13 13.85 -16.07
N ALA A 61 -24.93 13.21 -14.92
CA ALA A 61 -25.99 12.94 -13.94
C ALA A 61 -26.36 14.14 -13.07
N ARG A 62 -25.37 14.93 -12.63
CA ARG A 62 -25.53 16.02 -11.64
C ARG A 62 -25.27 17.42 -12.22
N GLY A 63 -24.87 17.52 -13.48
CA GLY A 63 -24.63 18.77 -14.21
C GLY A 63 -23.27 19.40 -13.91
N ASN A 64 -23.09 19.93 -12.69
CA ASN A 64 -21.87 20.66 -12.32
C ASN A 64 -21.22 20.01 -11.11
N LEU A 65 -20.08 19.36 -11.32
CA LEU A 65 -19.34 18.66 -10.26
C LEU A 65 -18.02 19.33 -9.96
N SER A 66 -17.74 19.40 -8.66
CA SER A 66 -16.41 19.73 -8.19
C SER A 66 -15.54 18.48 -8.19
N ALA A 67 -14.23 18.64 -8.43
CA ALA A 67 -13.24 17.57 -8.25
C ALA A 67 -13.36 16.90 -6.86
N GLN A 68 -13.70 17.69 -5.84
CA GLN A 68 -13.93 17.21 -4.48
C GLN A 68 -15.04 16.15 -4.39
N THR A 69 -16.16 16.32 -5.11
CA THR A 69 -17.26 15.36 -5.06
C THR A 69 -16.86 14.01 -5.65
N VAL A 70 -16.09 14.01 -6.74
CA VAL A 70 -15.58 12.78 -7.36
C VAL A 70 -14.59 12.08 -6.42
N GLN A 71 -13.71 12.84 -5.78
CA GLN A 71 -12.80 12.31 -4.75
C GLN A 71 -13.58 11.66 -3.61
N GLU A 72 -14.60 12.33 -3.07
CA GLU A 72 -15.45 11.81 -2.00
C GLU A 72 -16.16 10.51 -2.39
N ASP A 73 -16.70 10.43 -3.61
CA ASP A 73 -17.42 9.24 -4.06
C ASP A 73 -16.48 8.03 -4.26
N ILE A 74 -15.25 8.26 -4.69
CA ILE A 74 -14.23 7.19 -4.75
C ILE A 74 -13.83 6.77 -3.34
N ILE A 75 -13.53 7.73 -2.46
CA ILE A 75 -13.16 7.44 -1.08
C ILE A 75 -14.26 6.64 -0.39
N ARG A 76 -15.53 7.07 -0.49
CA ARG A 76 -16.67 6.35 0.08
C ARG A 76 -16.80 4.93 -0.47
N SER A 77 -16.56 4.73 -1.77
CA SER A 77 -16.62 3.39 -2.36
C SER A 77 -15.63 2.43 -1.71
N VAL A 78 -14.41 2.89 -1.41
CA VAL A 78 -13.37 2.10 -0.73
C VAL A 78 -13.71 1.89 0.74
N THR A 79 -14.01 2.98 1.45
CA THR A 79 -14.22 2.95 2.91
C THR A 79 -15.52 2.24 3.31
N SER A 80 -16.46 2.04 2.38
CA SER A 80 -17.69 1.29 2.64
C SER A 80 -17.46 -0.16 3.11
N SER A 81 -16.34 -0.77 2.71
CA SER A 81 -15.98 -2.13 3.12
C SER A 81 -15.34 -2.21 4.52
N TRP A 82 -14.87 -1.08 5.06
CA TRP A 82 -14.05 -1.05 6.27
C TRP A 82 -14.85 -1.40 7.53
N GLU A 83 -16.14 -1.08 7.59
CA GLU A 83 -17.01 -1.47 8.69
C GLU A 83 -17.12 -2.99 8.83
N PHE A 84 -17.22 -3.68 7.70
CA PHE A 84 -17.22 -5.14 7.66
C PHE A 84 -15.88 -5.70 8.14
N LEU A 85 -14.75 -5.17 7.66
CA LEU A 85 -13.41 -5.59 8.09
C LEU A 85 -13.18 -5.39 9.60
N ALA A 86 -13.64 -4.27 10.16
CA ALA A 86 -13.56 -4.03 11.61
C ALA A 86 -14.41 -5.04 12.41
N SER A 87 -15.58 -5.40 11.88
CA SER A 87 -16.44 -6.42 12.49
C SER A 87 -15.81 -7.82 12.44
N GLU A 88 -15.14 -8.18 11.34
CA GLU A 88 -14.37 -9.41 11.24
C GLU A 88 -13.20 -9.45 12.22
N CYS A 89 -12.46 -8.34 12.33
CA CYS A 89 -11.37 -8.20 13.31
C CYS A 89 -11.88 -8.40 14.75
N LEU A 90 -12.98 -7.74 15.12
CA LEU A 90 -13.61 -7.88 16.43
C LEU A 90 -14.02 -9.34 16.72
N ASN A 91 -14.62 -10.01 15.74
CA ASN A 91 -15.01 -11.42 15.87
C ASN A 91 -13.80 -12.36 15.97
N GLY A 92 -12.72 -12.08 15.24
CA GLY A 92 -11.46 -12.81 15.35
C GLY A 92 -10.87 -12.71 16.76
N VAL A 93 -10.83 -11.50 17.34
CA VAL A 93 -10.36 -11.31 18.72
C VAL A 93 -11.28 -11.98 19.74
N ARG A 94 -12.61 -11.89 19.55
CA ARG A 94 -13.59 -12.61 20.37
C ARG A 94 -13.30 -14.11 20.40
N GLU A 95 -13.02 -14.72 19.25
CA GLU A 95 -12.76 -16.16 19.17
C GLU A 95 -11.49 -16.55 19.94
N VAL A 96 -10.42 -15.75 19.80
CA VAL A 96 -9.19 -15.95 20.59
C VAL A 96 -9.44 -15.81 22.09
N LEU A 97 -10.23 -14.82 22.51
CA LEU A 97 -10.60 -14.61 23.92
C LEU A 97 -11.47 -15.75 24.45
N SER A 98 -12.45 -16.20 23.69
CA SER A 98 -13.34 -17.31 24.04
C SER A 98 -12.55 -18.59 24.31
N GLN A 99 -11.60 -18.93 23.43
CA GLN A 99 -10.71 -20.07 23.61
C GLN A 99 -9.85 -19.94 24.87
N LEU A 100 -9.34 -18.74 25.15
CA LEU A 100 -8.53 -18.48 26.34
C LEU A 100 -9.35 -18.62 27.63
N VAL A 101 -10.52 -17.98 27.69
CA VAL A 101 -11.44 -18.07 28.82
C VAL A 101 -11.80 -19.52 29.09
N THR A 102 -12.16 -20.27 28.06
CA THR A 102 -12.45 -21.71 28.16
C THR A 102 -11.25 -22.49 28.72
N SER A 103 -10.04 -22.20 28.22
CA SER A 103 -8.82 -22.85 28.73
C SER A 103 -8.53 -22.52 30.20
N ILE A 104 -8.80 -21.30 30.65
CA ILE A 104 -8.59 -20.87 32.04
C ILE A 104 -9.63 -21.52 32.95
N VAL A 105 -10.91 -21.51 32.53
CA VAL A 105 -11.99 -22.18 33.26
C VAL A 105 -11.70 -23.68 33.38
N ASP A 106 -11.29 -24.32 32.29
CA ASP A 106 -10.89 -25.73 32.30
C ASP A 106 -9.69 -25.96 33.22
N LEU A 107 -8.67 -25.10 33.20
CA LEU A 107 -7.50 -25.27 34.05
C LEU A 107 -7.85 -25.19 35.54
N HIS A 108 -8.67 -24.22 35.95
CA HIS A 108 -8.97 -23.99 37.36
C HIS A 108 -10.09 -24.89 37.91
N PHE A 109 -11.07 -25.26 37.09
CA PHE A 109 -12.24 -26.02 37.54
C PHE A 109 -12.22 -27.50 37.12
N ARG A 110 -11.17 -27.98 36.43
CA ARG A 110 -11.00 -29.42 36.10
C ARG A 110 -10.84 -30.32 37.33
N CYS A 111 -10.36 -29.80 38.47
CA CYS A 111 -10.14 -30.59 39.69
C CYS A 111 -11.35 -30.65 40.63
N ALA A 112 -12.45 -29.98 40.31
CA ALA A 112 -13.63 -29.90 41.18
C ALA A 112 -14.55 -31.15 41.06
N GLY A 113 -14.00 -32.35 41.34
CA GLY A 113 -14.74 -33.61 41.39
C GLY A 113 -15.41 -34.05 40.08
N ASP A 114 -16.29 -35.05 40.16
CA ASP A 114 -17.17 -35.47 39.04
C ASP A 114 -18.18 -34.35 38.65
N GLY A 115 -18.21 -33.27 39.44
CA GLY A 115 -19.18 -32.19 39.40
C GLY A 115 -18.83 -31.11 38.40
N ASN A 116 -19.17 -31.35 37.12
CA ASN A 116 -19.05 -30.35 36.05
C ASN A 116 -19.94 -29.10 36.23
N GLN A 117 -20.76 -29.01 37.28
CA GLN A 117 -21.76 -27.95 37.42
C GLN A 117 -21.14 -26.57 37.66
N LEU A 118 -20.13 -26.45 38.55
CA LEU A 118 -19.48 -25.16 38.80
C LEU A 118 -18.78 -24.64 37.56
N ARG A 119 -18.08 -25.53 36.84
CA ARG A 119 -17.43 -25.23 35.56
C ARG A 119 -18.43 -24.67 34.55
N MET A 120 -19.58 -25.34 34.36
CA MET A 120 -20.61 -24.86 33.43
C MET A 120 -21.19 -23.50 33.82
N ILE A 121 -21.42 -23.26 35.12
CA ILE A 121 -21.93 -21.98 35.61
C ILE A 121 -20.91 -20.87 35.34
N VAL A 122 -19.65 -21.06 35.71
CA VAL A 122 -18.59 -20.06 35.50
C VAL A 122 -18.36 -19.81 34.01
N GLN A 123 -18.34 -20.86 33.18
CA GLN A 123 -18.24 -20.72 31.73
C GLN A 123 -19.41 -19.90 31.18
N SER A 124 -20.64 -20.21 31.58
CA SER A 124 -21.83 -19.48 31.12
C SER A 124 -21.81 -18.00 31.52
N ILE A 125 -21.31 -17.67 32.73
CA ILE A 125 -21.14 -16.28 33.17
C ILE A 125 -20.08 -15.58 32.30
N ALA A 126 -18.95 -16.25 32.06
CA ALA A 126 -17.85 -15.68 31.28
C ALA A 126 -18.25 -15.46 29.80
N ASP A 127 -18.94 -16.42 29.19
CA ASP A 127 -19.46 -16.32 27.82
C ASP A 127 -20.49 -15.19 27.70
N GLY A 128 -21.39 -15.06 28.68
CA GLY A 128 -22.37 -13.98 28.74
C GLY A 128 -21.69 -12.60 28.84
N GLN A 129 -20.63 -12.50 29.66
CA GLN A 129 -19.88 -11.25 29.78
C GLN A 129 -19.10 -10.93 28.50
N LEU A 130 -18.43 -11.92 27.90
CA LEU A 130 -17.73 -11.76 26.63
C LEU A 130 -18.68 -11.28 25.52
N HIS A 131 -19.85 -11.92 25.40
CA HIS A 131 -20.86 -11.52 24.43
C HIS A 131 -21.31 -10.07 24.63
N SER A 132 -21.63 -9.68 25.87
CA SER A 132 -22.04 -8.31 26.20
C SER A 132 -20.95 -7.27 25.87
N GLN A 133 -19.67 -7.59 26.16
CA GLN A 133 -18.56 -6.69 25.82
C GLN A 133 -18.34 -6.58 24.30
N VAL A 134 -18.51 -7.67 23.55
CA VAL A 134 -18.43 -7.65 22.08
C VAL A 134 -19.54 -6.77 21.49
N GLU A 135 -20.79 -6.90 21.95
CA GLU A 135 -21.90 -6.05 21.46
C GLU A 135 -21.69 -4.58 21.80
N MET A 136 -21.18 -4.27 22.99
CA MET A 136 -20.85 -2.91 23.38
C MET A 136 -19.71 -2.34 22.52
N THR A 137 -18.64 -3.12 22.31
CA THR A 137 -17.49 -2.72 21.49
C THR A 137 -17.92 -2.52 20.04
N GLY A 138 -18.70 -3.44 19.47
CA GLY A 138 -19.23 -3.34 18.11
C GLY A 138 -20.05 -2.07 17.88
N ARG A 139 -20.92 -1.70 18.84
CA ARG A 139 -21.66 -0.41 18.78
C ARG A 139 -20.72 0.79 18.75
N LYS A 140 -19.70 0.82 19.61
CA LYS A 140 -18.71 1.90 19.62
C LYS A 140 -17.93 1.97 18.32
N LEU A 141 -17.51 0.82 17.77
CA LEU A 141 -16.80 0.78 16.49
C LEU A 141 -17.69 1.28 15.34
N ALA A 142 -18.98 0.96 15.34
CA ALA A 142 -19.93 1.48 14.36
C ALA A 142 -20.07 3.01 14.45
N ASP A 143 -20.15 3.56 15.67
CA ASP A 143 -20.18 5.01 15.88
C ASP A 143 -18.90 5.68 15.32
N PHE A 144 -17.73 5.04 15.47
CA PHE A 144 -16.47 5.53 14.90
C PHE A 144 -16.39 5.39 13.38
N GLY A 145 -16.85 4.27 12.82
CA GLY A 145 -16.91 4.08 11.36
C GLY A 145 -17.80 5.13 10.68
N ALA A 146 -18.88 5.53 11.35
CA ALA A 146 -19.74 6.60 10.88
C ALA A 146 -19.04 7.98 10.87
N LEU A 147 -18.10 8.23 11.79
CA LEU A 147 -17.35 9.50 11.83
C LEU A 147 -16.38 9.63 10.65
N GLU A 148 -15.63 8.56 10.32
CA GLU A 148 -14.69 8.57 9.18
C GLU A 148 -15.43 8.64 7.84
N THR A 149 -16.58 7.98 7.72
CA THR A 149 -17.41 8.03 6.49
C THR A 149 -18.05 9.41 6.29
N ARG A 150 -18.34 10.13 7.38
CA ARG A 150 -19.04 11.41 7.34
C ARG A 150 -18.12 12.61 7.11
N ASN A 151 -16.86 12.54 7.56
CA ASN A 151 -15.97 13.70 7.64
C ASN A 151 -14.69 13.55 6.79
N VAL A 152 -14.86 13.26 5.50
CA VAL A 152 -13.76 13.21 4.53
C VAL A 152 -12.96 14.53 4.58
N PHE A 153 -11.63 14.43 4.60
CA PHE A 153 -10.64 15.53 4.61
C PHE A 153 -10.45 16.35 5.89
N THR A 154 -11.17 16.13 6.99
CA THR A 154 -11.25 17.15 8.06
C THR A 154 -10.06 17.27 9.04
N SER A 155 -9.20 16.27 9.24
CA SER A 155 -8.28 16.28 10.38
C SER A 155 -6.77 16.45 10.08
N SER A 156 -6.33 16.58 8.82
CA SER A 156 -4.89 16.72 8.50
C SER A 156 -4.58 17.36 7.13
N HIS A 157 -5.16 18.52 6.83
CA HIS A 157 -4.99 19.19 5.52
C HIS A 157 -3.52 19.41 5.12
N GLY A 158 -2.63 19.77 6.06
CA GLY A 158 -1.21 20.00 5.75
C GLY A 158 -0.48 18.74 5.29
N ARG A 159 -0.55 17.66 6.09
CA ARG A 159 0.09 16.37 5.76
C ARG A 159 -0.47 15.75 4.49
N LEU A 160 -1.78 15.92 4.26
CA LEU A 160 -2.45 15.42 3.07
C LEU A 160 -1.94 16.14 1.82
N ARG A 161 -1.78 17.46 1.88
CA ARG A 161 -1.25 18.26 0.75
C ARG A 161 0.18 17.86 0.38
N ASP A 162 1.05 17.67 1.37
CA ASP A 162 2.44 17.29 1.12
C ASP A 162 2.52 15.88 0.51
N SER A 163 1.73 14.93 1.03
CA SER A 163 1.64 13.57 0.51
C SER A 163 1.09 13.55 -0.92
N ALA A 164 0.00 14.28 -1.18
CA ALA A 164 -0.60 14.39 -2.51
C ALA A 164 0.39 15.00 -3.52
N GLY A 165 1.15 16.03 -3.12
CA GLY A 165 2.18 16.62 -3.98
C GLY A 165 3.28 15.63 -4.35
N ALA A 166 3.74 14.81 -3.40
CA ALA A 166 4.74 13.78 -3.66
C ALA A 166 4.21 12.68 -4.60
N ILE A 167 2.98 12.21 -4.38
CA ILE A 167 2.32 11.21 -5.23
C ILE A 167 2.09 11.75 -6.64
N LEU A 168 1.65 13.01 -6.77
CA LEU A 168 1.44 13.66 -8.06
C LEU A 168 2.76 13.75 -8.85
N SER A 169 3.85 14.17 -8.21
CA SER A 169 5.17 14.19 -8.85
C SER A 169 5.56 12.80 -9.36
N HIS A 170 5.36 11.78 -8.52
CA HIS A 170 5.64 10.39 -8.90
C HIS A 170 4.80 9.91 -10.08
N PHE A 171 3.50 10.23 -10.12
CA PHE A 171 2.63 9.89 -11.26
C PHE A 171 3.06 10.58 -12.55
N LYS A 172 3.45 11.86 -12.48
CA LYS A 172 3.97 12.59 -13.64
C LYS A 172 5.27 11.97 -14.16
N ASP A 173 6.16 11.54 -13.27
CA ASP A 173 7.42 10.89 -13.66
C ASP A 173 7.20 9.49 -14.27
N LEU A 174 6.27 8.69 -13.73
CA LEU A 174 5.89 7.41 -14.31
C LEU A 174 5.32 7.55 -15.73
N ARG A 175 4.48 8.58 -15.94
CA ARG A 175 3.88 8.86 -17.25
C ARG A 175 4.93 9.28 -18.27
N ARG A 176 5.85 10.18 -17.91
CA ARG A 176 7.00 10.55 -18.76
C ARG A 176 7.83 9.33 -19.17
N GLN A 177 8.06 8.40 -18.25
CA GLN A 177 8.78 7.15 -18.56
C GLN A 177 8.00 6.25 -19.51
N ALA A 178 6.69 6.11 -19.32
CA ALA A 178 5.84 5.33 -20.22
C ALA A 178 5.84 5.90 -21.64
N ASP A 179 5.71 7.23 -21.79
CA ASP A 179 5.74 7.89 -23.08
C ASP A 179 7.08 7.72 -23.79
N HIS A 180 8.19 7.80 -23.06
CA HIS A 180 9.53 7.51 -23.60
C HIS A 180 9.65 6.07 -24.11
N ASN A 181 9.14 5.08 -23.36
CA ASN A 181 9.19 3.68 -23.76
C ASN A 181 8.34 3.41 -25.02
N ILE A 182 7.19 4.06 -25.16
CA ILE A 182 6.34 3.94 -26.36
C ILE A 182 7.06 4.51 -27.58
N LEU A 183 7.71 5.66 -27.46
CA LEU A 183 8.48 6.28 -28.55
C LEU A 183 9.66 5.40 -28.99
N GLU A 184 10.39 4.79 -28.06
CA GLU A 184 11.49 3.89 -28.38
C GLU A 184 11.01 2.59 -29.06
N GLN A 185 9.92 1.99 -28.58
CA GLN A 185 9.35 0.78 -29.19
C GLN A 185 8.74 1.06 -30.58
N GLY A 186 8.15 2.24 -30.78
CA GLY A 186 7.67 2.71 -32.07
C GLY A 186 8.81 2.94 -33.08
N ALA A 187 9.91 3.55 -32.63
CA ALA A 187 11.10 3.76 -33.45
C ALA A 187 11.78 2.45 -33.87
N LEU A 188 11.84 1.46 -32.98
CA LEU A 188 12.37 0.12 -33.30
C LEU A 188 11.50 -0.65 -34.30
N ARG A 189 10.18 -0.41 -34.32
CA ARG A 189 9.27 -1.02 -35.30
C ARG A 189 9.28 -0.34 -36.67
N GLN A 190 9.76 0.89 -36.78
CA GLN A 190 9.86 1.63 -38.05
C GLN A 190 11.25 1.57 -38.70
N SER A 191 12.17 0.76 -38.18
CA SER A 191 13.45 0.52 -38.86
C SER A 191 13.17 -0.11 -40.24
N PRO A 192 13.68 0.45 -41.35
CA PRO A 192 13.36 -0.03 -42.70
C PRO A 192 13.87 -1.46 -42.85
N VAL A 193 12.97 -2.39 -43.15
CA VAL A 193 13.35 -3.73 -43.59
C VAL A 193 14.25 -3.56 -44.82
N PRO A 194 15.51 -4.02 -44.81
CA PRO A 194 16.34 -3.99 -45.99
C PRO A 194 15.69 -4.91 -47.02
N MET A 195 15.09 -4.30 -48.05
CA MET A 195 14.63 -5.01 -49.23
C MET A 195 15.83 -5.64 -49.92
N GLY A 196 15.98 -6.96 -49.76
CA GLY A 196 16.85 -7.76 -50.63
C GLY A 196 17.41 -9.00 -49.98
N ARG A 197 16.72 -10.14 -50.12
CA ARG A 197 17.08 -11.18 -51.10
C ARG A 197 16.14 -12.38 -50.96
N THR A 198 15.55 -12.75 -52.09
CA THR A 198 14.98 -14.05 -52.39
C THR A 198 15.99 -15.15 -52.07
N GLU A 199 15.62 -16.14 -51.25
CA GLU A 199 16.10 -17.51 -51.42
C GLU A 199 15.20 -18.57 -50.73
N VAL A 200 14.56 -19.36 -51.60
CA VAL A 200 14.47 -20.83 -51.62
C VAL A 200 14.06 -21.58 -50.33
N VAL A 201 12.81 -22.04 -50.40
CA VAL A 201 12.22 -23.25 -49.82
C VAL A 201 13.22 -24.37 -49.51
N LYS A 202 13.22 -24.85 -48.26
CA LYS A 202 13.49 -26.26 -47.96
C LYS A 202 12.65 -26.76 -46.78
N ALA A 203 11.83 -27.75 -47.08
CA ALA A 203 11.07 -28.57 -46.16
C ALA A 203 11.96 -29.65 -45.49
N SER A 204 11.51 -30.13 -44.32
CA SER A 204 11.80 -31.39 -43.57
C SER A 204 12.26 -31.09 -42.13
N SER A 205 11.99 -31.89 -41.10
CA SER A 205 10.93 -32.85 -40.75
C SER A 205 11.26 -33.38 -39.33
N LYS A 206 10.21 -33.65 -38.54
CA LYS A 206 10.08 -34.69 -37.48
C LYS A 206 10.91 -34.70 -36.16
N SER A 207 10.16 -35.17 -35.14
CA SER A 207 10.50 -36.00 -33.96
C SER A 207 10.86 -35.24 -32.67
N LEU A 208 10.06 -35.24 -31.58
CA LEU A 208 9.69 -36.29 -30.59
C LEU A 208 10.89 -36.88 -29.82
N ASP A 209 11.03 -36.50 -28.54
CA ASP A 209 11.06 -37.33 -27.31
C ASP A 209 11.55 -36.47 -26.11
N HIS A 210 10.74 -36.27 -25.07
CA HIS A 210 10.77 -36.96 -23.77
C HIS A 210 12.06 -36.77 -22.94
N VAL A 211 11.93 -36.24 -21.71
CA VAL A 211 12.45 -36.82 -20.44
C VAL A 211 12.22 -35.83 -19.27
N VAL A 212 11.55 -36.34 -18.24
CA VAL A 212 11.39 -35.82 -16.87
C VAL A 212 12.66 -36.13 -16.06
N PRO A 213 13.00 -35.38 -15.00
CA PRO A 213 13.03 -36.08 -13.72
C PRO A 213 12.44 -35.30 -12.52
N VAL A 214 12.07 -36.12 -11.55
CA VAL A 214 11.39 -35.89 -10.28
C VAL A 214 12.39 -35.92 -9.12
N ALA A 215 12.01 -35.24 -8.02
CA ALA A 215 12.38 -35.44 -6.61
C ALA A 215 13.73 -34.91 -6.04
N GLY A 216 13.60 -33.97 -5.08
CA GLY A 216 13.67 -34.34 -3.66
C GLY A 216 14.97 -34.04 -2.89
N PRO A 217 14.95 -34.15 -1.55
CA PRO A 217 15.17 -33.01 -0.62
C PRO A 217 16.34 -33.22 0.36
N SER A 218 16.70 -32.19 1.15
CA SER A 218 17.32 -32.30 2.50
C SER A 218 17.63 -30.91 3.10
N HIS A 219 17.12 -30.61 4.32
CA HIS A 219 17.86 -30.43 5.60
C HIS A 219 18.94 -29.32 5.59
N SER A 220 19.15 -28.44 6.58
CA SER A 220 18.72 -28.31 7.97
C SER A 220 19.34 -27.00 8.52
N ARG A 221 18.60 -26.32 9.41
CA ARG A 221 19.04 -25.91 10.77
C ARG A 221 20.38 -25.14 10.90
N GLU A 222 20.30 -23.89 11.37
CA GLU A 222 21.17 -23.45 12.47
C GLU A 222 20.59 -22.23 13.20
N SER A 223 20.86 -22.19 14.49
CA SER A 223 20.27 -21.34 15.52
C SER A 223 21.40 -20.52 16.13
N HIS A 224 21.22 -19.21 16.32
CA HIS A 224 22.04 -18.45 17.25
C HIS A 224 21.21 -17.45 18.07
N THR A 225 21.19 -17.74 19.37
CA THR A 225 21.29 -16.86 20.55
C THR A 225 21.99 -15.51 20.27
N MET A 226 21.77 -14.36 20.94
CA MET A 226 21.31 -14.00 22.29
C MET A 226 21.21 -12.44 22.35
N SER A 227 20.49 -11.91 23.35
CA SER A 227 20.70 -10.63 24.05
C SER A 227 19.96 -9.32 23.64
N VAL A 228 19.33 -8.77 24.68
CA VAL A 228 18.66 -7.47 24.96
C VAL A 228 19.78 -6.42 25.27
N PRO A 229 19.68 -5.06 25.08
CA PRO A 229 18.69 -4.22 25.78
C PRO A 229 18.23 -2.85 25.18
N SER A 230 17.09 -2.41 25.74
CA SER A 230 16.66 -1.08 26.17
C SER A 230 16.92 0.20 25.34
N SER A 231 15.79 0.90 25.10
CA SER A 231 15.60 2.36 25.16
C SER A 231 16.40 3.27 24.22
N PHE A 232 15.74 3.87 23.21
CA PHE A 232 15.92 5.30 22.94
C PHE A 232 14.80 5.91 22.08
N THR A 233 14.63 7.19 22.30
CA THR A 233 13.72 8.18 21.73
C THR A 233 13.86 8.40 20.22
N GLY A 234 12.73 8.79 19.61
CA GLY A 234 12.54 9.60 18.41
C GLY A 234 13.69 9.76 17.39
N GLN A 235 13.44 9.30 16.17
CA GLN A 235 13.86 9.97 14.93
C GLN A 235 13.19 9.32 13.72
N THR A 236 12.32 10.08 13.05
CA THR A 236 11.79 9.76 11.74
C THR A 236 12.92 9.81 10.73
N SER A 237 13.36 8.65 10.24
CA SER A 237 14.39 8.55 9.21
C SER A 237 13.74 8.25 7.87
N SER A 238 13.89 9.22 6.97
CA SER A 238 13.75 9.12 5.52
C SER A 238 14.34 7.81 4.97
N LEU A 239 13.51 7.02 4.29
CA LEU A 239 13.93 5.86 3.50
C LEU A 239 13.64 6.13 2.02
N PHE A 240 14.47 6.95 1.35
CA PHE A 240 14.61 6.93 -0.11
C PHE A 240 16.00 7.46 -0.50
N SER A 241 16.97 6.55 -0.63
CA SER A 241 18.14 6.71 -1.50
C SER A 241 18.88 5.38 -1.60
N LYS A 242 18.46 4.54 -2.57
CA LYS A 242 19.29 3.44 -3.05
C LYS A 242 20.30 4.03 -4.04
N ASN A 243 21.55 4.15 -3.60
CA ASN A 243 22.70 4.36 -4.49
C ASN A 243 22.88 3.14 -5.38
N VAL A 244 22.97 3.38 -6.69
CA VAL A 244 23.32 2.39 -7.71
C VAL A 244 24.82 2.11 -7.64
N PRO A 245 25.28 0.84 -7.58
CA PRO A 245 26.69 0.52 -7.75
C PRO A 245 27.05 0.56 -9.24
N LEU A 246 28.04 1.38 -9.58
CA LEU A 246 28.65 1.46 -10.90
C LEU A 246 29.50 0.20 -11.12
N SER A 247 29.07 -0.69 -12.03
CA SER A 247 29.80 -1.91 -12.39
C SER A 247 31.11 -1.60 -13.12
N THR A 248 32.18 -2.11 -12.55
CA THR A 248 33.54 -2.18 -13.08
C THR A 248 33.59 -3.14 -14.27
N VAL A 249 33.83 -2.63 -15.48
CA VAL A 249 34.13 -3.45 -16.66
C VAL A 249 35.61 -3.84 -16.63
N ALA A 250 35.87 -5.14 -16.54
CA ALA A 250 37.18 -5.73 -16.76
C ALA A 250 37.59 -5.55 -18.23
N THR A 251 38.76 -4.95 -18.46
CA THR A 251 39.39 -4.88 -19.78
C THR A 251 40.48 -5.93 -19.87
N SER A 252 40.34 -6.78 -20.90
CA SER A 252 41.36 -7.72 -21.36
C SER A 252 42.57 -6.94 -21.87
N GLU A 253 43.74 -7.40 -21.46
CA GLU A 253 45.04 -6.95 -21.93
C GLU A 253 45.19 -7.27 -23.42
N ASP A 254 45.50 -6.25 -24.24
CA ASP A 254 46.24 -6.46 -25.48
C ASP A 254 47.23 -5.30 -25.70
N GLN A 255 48.45 -5.67 -26.07
CA GLN A 255 49.66 -4.88 -26.01
C GLN A 255 49.79 -3.97 -27.24
N GLY A 256 49.55 -2.68 -27.05
CA GLY A 256 49.90 -1.63 -28.01
C GLY A 256 50.58 -0.47 -27.30
N ARG A 257 51.92 -0.47 -27.27
CA ARG A 257 52.77 0.64 -26.78
C ARG A 257 52.39 1.95 -27.48
N SER A 258 51.68 2.83 -26.76
CA SER A 258 51.63 4.26 -27.08
C SER A 258 51.93 5.06 -25.81
N SER A 259 52.96 5.88 -25.90
CA SER A 259 53.56 6.62 -24.79
C SER A 259 52.78 7.89 -24.43
N ASP A 260 51.52 7.75 -24.04
CA ASP A 260 50.77 8.87 -23.48
C ASP A 260 50.94 8.89 -21.95
N GLY A 261 51.80 9.80 -21.48
CA GLY A 261 52.04 10.01 -20.06
C GLY A 261 50.79 10.48 -19.29
N PRO A 262 50.83 10.48 -17.94
CA PRO A 262 49.70 10.80 -17.05
C PRO A 262 49.08 12.21 -17.23
N GLY A 263 49.69 13.08 -18.06
CA GLY A 263 49.10 14.35 -18.47
C GLY A 263 47.98 14.25 -19.52
N GLY A 264 47.87 13.14 -20.26
CA GLY A 264 46.88 12.97 -21.33
C GLY A 264 45.43 12.89 -20.84
N LEU A 265 45.19 12.22 -19.72
CA LEU A 265 43.86 12.11 -19.12
C LEU A 265 43.35 13.46 -18.59
N ARG A 266 44.23 14.26 -17.97
CA ARG A 266 43.90 15.63 -17.55
C ARG A 266 43.54 16.51 -18.74
N ARG A 267 44.28 16.41 -19.86
CA ARG A 267 43.96 17.16 -21.09
C ARG A 267 42.60 16.77 -21.67
N ARG A 268 42.28 15.47 -21.74
CA ARG A 268 40.98 14.99 -22.25
C ARG A 268 39.81 15.45 -21.37
N LEU A 269 39.97 15.44 -20.05
CA LEU A 269 38.92 15.92 -19.14
C LEU A 269 38.68 17.43 -19.30
N VAL A 270 39.75 18.23 -19.41
CA VAL A 270 39.65 19.67 -19.62
C VAL A 270 39.00 19.98 -20.97
N GLU A 271 39.37 19.26 -22.03
CA GLU A 271 38.77 19.43 -23.36
C GLU A 271 37.29 19.03 -23.37
N GLN A 272 36.93 17.93 -22.70
CA GLN A 272 35.54 17.50 -22.54
C GLN A 272 34.70 18.53 -21.76
N GLN A 273 35.26 19.13 -20.72
CA GLN A 273 34.60 20.21 -19.98
C GLN A 273 34.40 21.45 -20.84
N ARG A 274 35.40 21.81 -21.66
CA ARG A 274 35.31 22.95 -22.58
C ARG A 274 34.25 22.73 -23.66
N GLN A 275 34.21 21.55 -24.27
CA GLN A 275 33.19 21.18 -25.25
C GLN A 275 31.78 21.23 -24.65
N ARG A 276 31.62 20.78 -23.40
CA ARG A 276 30.33 20.86 -22.70
C ARG A 276 29.91 22.31 -22.42
N ALA A 277 30.84 23.17 -22.04
CA ALA A 277 30.58 24.60 -21.82
C ALA A 277 30.18 25.31 -23.12
N ASP A 278 30.89 25.06 -24.21
CA ASP A 278 30.57 25.63 -25.53
C ASP A 278 29.21 25.12 -26.03
N SER A 279 28.89 23.83 -25.82
CA SER A 279 27.58 23.27 -26.16
C SER A 279 26.44 23.90 -25.36
N LEU A 280 26.61 24.14 -24.05
CA LEU A 280 25.60 24.81 -23.22
C LEU A 280 25.40 26.26 -23.64
N ARG A 281 26.48 26.96 -24.00
CA ARG A 281 26.41 28.33 -24.50
C ARG A 281 25.64 28.39 -25.83
N ASN A 282 25.95 27.52 -26.78
CA ASN A 282 25.25 27.46 -28.06
C ASN A 282 23.76 27.14 -27.89
N ALA A 283 23.40 26.22 -26.98
CA ALA A 283 22.01 25.92 -26.68
C ALA A 283 21.29 27.14 -26.09
N ASN A 284 21.94 27.88 -25.19
CA ASN A 284 21.36 29.08 -24.60
C ASN A 284 21.18 30.21 -25.63
N GLU A 285 22.15 30.37 -26.55
CA GLU A 285 22.04 31.30 -27.68
C GLU A 285 20.85 30.92 -28.60
N ALA A 286 20.66 29.62 -28.90
CA ALA A 286 19.52 29.15 -29.67
C ALA A 286 18.16 29.40 -28.97
N ILE A 287 18.10 29.20 -27.64
CA ILE A 287 16.91 29.49 -26.84
C ILE A 287 16.59 30.99 -26.88
N GLN A 288 17.59 31.87 -26.75
CA GLN A 288 17.38 33.32 -26.82
C GLN A 288 16.90 33.78 -28.20
N VAL A 289 17.42 33.19 -29.27
CA VAL A 289 16.93 33.46 -30.64
C VAL A 289 15.47 33.03 -30.79
N ALA A 290 15.11 31.83 -30.32
CA ALA A 290 13.72 31.37 -30.33
C ALA A 290 12.79 32.28 -29.50
N LEU A 291 13.22 32.70 -28.30
CA LEU A 291 12.48 33.65 -27.44
C LEU A 291 12.26 35.00 -28.13
N SER A 292 13.28 35.55 -28.78
CA SER A 292 13.17 36.82 -29.51
C SER A 292 12.22 36.71 -30.70
N SER A 293 12.21 35.55 -31.37
CA SER A 293 11.30 35.25 -32.49
C SER A 293 9.86 35.14 -32.00
N LEU A 294 9.60 34.46 -30.88
CA LEU A 294 8.26 34.36 -30.28
C LEU A 294 7.75 35.72 -29.77
N ARG A 295 8.61 36.55 -29.17
CA ARG A 295 8.26 37.93 -28.83
C ARG A 295 7.87 38.76 -30.05
N SER A 296 8.53 38.56 -31.19
CA SER A 296 8.20 39.25 -32.44
C SER A 296 6.84 38.84 -33.02
N VAL A 297 6.35 37.65 -32.68
CA VAL A 297 5.05 37.09 -33.12
C VAL A 297 3.90 37.51 -32.20
N GLY A 298 4.17 38.19 -31.07
CA GLY A 298 3.15 38.76 -30.19
C GLY A 298 3.15 38.24 -28.74
N PHE A 299 4.08 37.36 -28.37
CA PHE A 299 4.19 36.84 -27.01
C PHE A 299 5.03 37.77 -26.11
N HIS A 300 4.51 38.97 -25.81
CA HIS A 300 5.26 40.04 -25.14
C HIS A 300 5.47 39.85 -23.62
N ASP A 301 4.63 39.05 -22.96
CA ASP A 301 4.62 38.92 -21.49
C ASP A 301 5.57 37.85 -20.93
N LEU A 302 6.40 37.23 -21.78
CA LEU A 302 7.27 36.12 -21.38
C LEU A 302 8.65 36.65 -20.96
N SER A 303 8.83 36.82 -19.64
CA SER A 303 10.06 37.35 -19.04
C SER A 303 11.12 36.28 -18.80
N SER A 304 10.72 35.01 -18.66
CA SER A 304 11.63 33.88 -18.47
C SER A 304 11.39 32.76 -19.50
N PRO A 305 12.44 32.00 -19.88
CA PRO A 305 12.31 30.83 -20.74
C PRO A 305 11.39 29.76 -20.14
N GLU A 306 11.30 29.68 -18.81
CA GLU A 306 10.44 28.75 -18.09
C GLU A 306 8.95 29.08 -18.31
N GLN A 307 8.55 30.36 -18.22
CA GLN A 307 7.18 30.80 -18.52
C GLN A 307 6.80 30.51 -19.97
N LEU A 308 7.77 30.58 -20.89
CA LEU A 308 7.55 30.29 -22.29
C LEU A 308 7.37 28.79 -22.50
N LEU A 309 8.16 27.95 -21.84
CA LEU A 309 7.97 26.49 -21.85
C LEU A 309 6.61 26.12 -21.25
N GLU A 310 6.22 26.75 -20.14
CA GLU A 310 4.94 26.54 -19.46
C GLU A 310 3.75 27.01 -20.30
N LYS A 311 3.90 28.06 -21.12
CA LYS A 311 2.86 28.52 -22.05
C LYS A 311 2.82 27.78 -23.39
N LEU A 312 3.94 27.19 -23.83
CA LEU A 312 3.99 26.42 -25.09
C LEU A 312 3.62 24.95 -24.90
N VAL A 313 3.83 24.41 -23.71
CA VAL A 313 3.31 23.09 -23.37
C VAL A 313 1.83 23.29 -23.06
N GLU A 314 0.97 22.89 -24.00
CA GLU A 314 -0.45 22.78 -23.72
C GLU A 314 -0.62 21.97 -22.43
N PRO A 315 -1.40 22.45 -21.44
CA PRO A 315 -1.59 21.71 -20.21
C PRO A 315 -2.09 20.31 -20.55
N ASP A 316 -1.42 19.28 -20.03
CA ASP A 316 -1.82 17.89 -20.29
C ASP A 316 -3.27 17.76 -19.83
N PRO A 317 -4.23 17.38 -20.70
CA PRO A 317 -5.62 17.22 -20.31
C PRO A 317 -5.79 16.24 -19.14
N VAL A 318 -4.80 15.38 -18.89
CA VAL A 318 -4.83 14.40 -17.80
C VAL A 318 -4.31 14.94 -16.46
N ASP A 319 -3.69 16.12 -16.41
CA ASP A 319 -3.09 16.66 -15.18
C ASP A 319 -4.12 16.82 -14.05
N GLU A 320 -5.33 17.30 -14.35
CA GLU A 320 -6.42 17.42 -13.36
C GLU A 320 -6.83 16.06 -12.78
N VAL A 321 -6.80 15.02 -13.61
CA VAL A 321 -7.15 13.66 -13.20
C VAL A 321 -6.05 13.03 -12.36
N LEU A 322 -4.78 13.26 -12.71
CA LEU A 322 -3.65 12.85 -11.86
C LEU A 322 -3.70 13.53 -10.50
N GLU A 323 -4.11 14.79 -10.43
CA GLU A 323 -4.30 15.50 -9.17
C GLU A 323 -5.42 14.87 -8.33
N ILE A 324 -6.55 14.50 -8.94
CA ILE A 324 -7.62 13.76 -8.26
C ILE A 324 -7.11 12.42 -7.73
N MET A 325 -6.41 11.62 -8.56
CA MET A 325 -5.85 10.33 -8.16
C MET A 325 -4.87 10.49 -7.00
N ALA A 326 -3.96 11.46 -7.09
CA ALA A 326 -2.96 11.72 -6.05
C ALA A 326 -3.60 12.14 -4.72
N ASN A 327 -4.64 12.98 -4.76
CA ASN A 327 -5.38 13.38 -3.56
C ASN A 327 -6.13 12.20 -2.93
N VAL A 328 -6.78 11.35 -3.73
CA VAL A 328 -7.48 10.17 -3.22
C VAL A 328 -6.51 9.17 -2.61
N VAL A 329 -5.39 8.88 -3.27
CA VAL A 329 -4.34 8.01 -2.70
C VAL A 329 -3.85 8.60 -1.40
N ALA A 330 -3.38 9.85 -1.40
CA ALA A 330 -2.88 10.51 -0.20
C ALA A 330 -3.87 10.44 0.98
N TYR A 331 -5.17 10.61 0.70
CA TYR A 331 -6.22 10.45 1.70
C TYR A 331 -6.30 9.01 2.20
N LEU A 332 -6.42 8.03 1.31
CA LEU A 332 -6.59 6.62 1.66
C LEU A 332 -5.41 6.07 2.45
N ASP A 333 -4.18 6.47 2.14
CA ASP A 333 -2.96 6.10 2.86
C ASP A 333 -3.01 6.54 4.32
N ILE A 334 -3.43 7.79 4.55
CA ILE A 334 -3.51 8.34 5.90
C ILE A 334 -4.73 7.80 6.64
N ALA A 335 -5.86 7.64 5.94
CA ALA A 335 -7.09 7.12 6.50
C ALA A 335 -6.98 5.65 6.90
N SER A 336 -6.36 4.79 6.09
CA SER A 336 -6.20 3.37 6.39
C SER A 336 -5.36 3.14 7.64
N LEU A 337 -4.23 3.84 7.78
CA LEU A 337 -3.37 3.76 8.97
C LEU A 337 -4.13 4.18 10.23
N ARG A 338 -4.81 5.32 10.19
CA ARG A 338 -5.63 5.79 11.32
C ARG A 338 -6.72 4.79 11.65
N PHE A 339 -7.42 4.29 10.64
CA PHE A 339 -8.51 3.34 10.84
C PHE A 339 -8.00 2.07 11.52
N VAL A 340 -6.89 1.49 11.06
CA VAL A 340 -6.28 0.31 11.68
C VAL A 340 -5.89 0.58 13.14
N ASP A 341 -5.20 1.69 13.40
CA ASP A 341 -4.76 2.06 14.74
C ASP A 341 -5.96 2.29 15.69
N TYR A 342 -7.00 2.99 15.24
CA TYR A 342 -8.18 3.26 16.06
C TYR A 342 -8.98 1.99 16.36
N ILE A 343 -9.23 1.14 15.37
CA ILE A 343 -10.01 -0.08 15.58
C ILE A 343 -9.28 -1.01 16.55
N THR A 344 -7.98 -1.23 16.35
CA THR A 344 -7.18 -2.10 17.24
C THR A 344 -7.13 -1.56 18.67
N LEU A 345 -6.86 -0.27 18.84
CA LEU A 345 -6.87 0.39 20.16
C LEU A 345 -8.23 0.25 20.87
N HIS A 346 -9.33 0.43 20.16
CA HIS A 346 -10.67 0.34 20.75
C HIS A 346 -11.07 -1.10 21.10
N ILE A 347 -10.63 -2.09 20.33
CA ILE A 347 -10.83 -3.50 20.68
C ILE A 347 -10.02 -3.83 21.94
N GLU A 348 -8.77 -3.38 22.03
CA GLU A 348 -7.96 -3.58 23.24
C GLU A 348 -8.62 -2.96 24.48
N ASP A 349 -9.04 -1.71 24.40
CA ASP A 349 -9.62 -0.99 25.53
C ASP A 349 -11.00 -1.54 25.94
N TYR A 350 -11.92 -1.64 24.98
CA TYR A 350 -13.32 -1.95 25.28
C TYR A 350 -13.67 -3.43 25.32
N LEU A 351 -12.82 -4.30 24.77
CA LEU A 351 -13.01 -5.75 24.83
C LEU A 351 -11.96 -6.40 25.72
N VAL A 352 -10.67 -6.30 25.39
CA VAL A 352 -9.61 -7.09 26.06
C VAL A 352 -9.39 -6.63 27.50
N ASN A 353 -9.24 -5.33 27.73
CA ASN A 353 -9.04 -4.80 29.08
C ASN A 353 -10.34 -4.87 29.88
N ALA A 354 -11.45 -4.43 29.28
CA ALA A 354 -12.75 -4.43 29.93
C ALA A 354 -13.20 -5.83 30.40
N ILE A 355 -12.89 -6.90 29.64
CA ILE A 355 -13.27 -8.25 30.05
C ILE A 355 -12.44 -8.76 31.22
N GLY A 356 -11.15 -8.42 31.26
CA GLY A 356 -10.26 -8.75 32.38
C GLY A 356 -10.80 -8.20 33.70
N ASP A 357 -11.24 -6.94 33.69
CA ASP A 357 -11.79 -6.28 34.88
C ASP A 357 -13.17 -6.83 35.27
N LYS A 358 -14.04 -7.07 34.28
CA LYS A 358 -15.45 -7.37 34.52
C LYS A 358 -15.75 -8.84 34.76
N ILE A 359 -14.95 -9.79 34.25
CA ILE A 359 -15.20 -11.22 34.47
C ILE A 359 -15.11 -11.56 35.96
N ASN A 360 -14.10 -11.07 36.66
CA ASN A 360 -13.92 -11.39 38.07
C ASN A 360 -15.11 -10.87 38.91
N ALA A 361 -15.48 -9.60 38.71
CA ALA A 361 -16.64 -9.01 39.37
C ALA A 361 -17.94 -9.76 39.02
N ALA A 362 -18.13 -10.16 37.76
CA ALA A 362 -19.31 -10.90 37.33
C ALA A 362 -19.38 -12.30 37.97
N VAL A 363 -18.26 -13.02 38.03
CA VAL A 363 -18.21 -14.35 38.66
C VAL A 363 -18.52 -14.25 40.15
N VAL A 364 -17.89 -13.32 40.88
CA VAL A 364 -18.15 -13.14 42.31
C VAL A 364 -19.61 -12.75 42.58
N ALA A 365 -20.17 -11.83 41.78
CA ALA A 365 -21.54 -11.39 41.95
C ALA A 365 -22.57 -12.49 41.63
N ASN A 366 -22.37 -13.25 40.56
CA ASN A 366 -23.33 -14.28 40.12
C ASN A 366 -23.23 -15.59 40.92
N LEU A 367 -22.07 -15.92 41.49
CA LEU A 367 -21.96 -17.03 42.43
C LEU A 367 -22.64 -16.72 43.77
N ASP A 368 -22.88 -15.43 44.07
CA ASP A 368 -23.56 -14.95 45.27
C ASP A 368 -23.00 -15.60 46.55
N LEU A 369 -21.68 -15.54 46.70
CA LEU A 369 -20.97 -16.11 47.86
C LEU A 369 -21.26 -15.39 49.19
N SER A 370 -22.14 -14.39 49.19
CA SER A 370 -22.56 -13.65 50.40
C SER A 370 -23.99 -13.97 50.83
N GLY A 371 -24.76 -14.73 50.03
CA GLY A 371 -26.15 -15.06 50.33
C GLY A 371 -26.31 -16.13 51.42
N ALA A 372 -27.44 -16.07 52.14
CA ALA A 372 -27.90 -17.19 52.98
C ALA A 372 -28.04 -18.44 52.10
N ASN A 373 -27.63 -19.62 52.59
CA ASN A 373 -27.53 -20.89 51.86
C ASN A 373 -26.28 -21.06 50.97
N ILE A 374 -25.15 -20.43 51.30
CA ILE A 374 -23.87 -20.73 50.62
C ILE A 374 -23.48 -22.21 50.72
N GLU A 375 -23.63 -22.82 51.89
CA GLU A 375 -23.23 -24.22 52.12
C GLU A 375 -23.99 -25.20 51.21
N GLU A 376 -25.31 -25.03 51.07
CA GLU A 376 -26.13 -25.88 50.20
C GLU A 376 -25.74 -25.71 48.72
N ARG A 377 -25.43 -24.50 48.28
CA ARG A 377 -24.99 -24.23 46.90
C ARG A 377 -23.60 -24.80 46.62
N CYS A 378 -22.66 -24.62 47.53
CA CYS A 378 -21.33 -25.22 47.43
C CYS A 378 -21.42 -26.75 47.40
N LEU A 379 -22.25 -27.34 48.25
CA LEU A 379 -22.52 -28.78 48.21
C LEU A 379 -23.11 -29.19 46.87
N ARG A 380 -24.11 -28.47 46.35
CA ARG A 380 -24.71 -28.77 45.04
C ARG A 380 -23.69 -28.72 43.91
N TRP A 381 -22.79 -27.74 43.92
CA TRP A 381 -21.73 -27.61 42.93
C TRP A 381 -20.68 -28.73 43.02
N MET A 382 -20.43 -29.27 44.22
CA MET A 382 -19.46 -30.34 44.45
C MET A 382 -20.05 -31.76 44.40
N ALA A 383 -21.37 -31.91 44.53
CA ALA A 383 -22.04 -33.21 44.72
C ALA A 383 -22.47 -33.91 43.43
N ALA A 384 -22.10 -33.38 42.26
CA ALA A 384 -22.38 -34.01 40.97
C ALA A 384 -21.25 -34.95 40.55
#